data_AF-A0A2H6NCA3-F1
#
_entry.id   AF-A0A2H6NCA3-F1
#
_cell.length_a   1.000
_cell.length_b   1.000
_cell.length_c   1.000
_cell.angle_alpha   90.00
_cell.angle_beta   90.00
_cell.angle_gamma   90.00
#
_symmetry.space_group_name_H-M   'P 1'
#
loop_
_entity.id
_entity.type
_entity.pdbx_description
1 polymer ?
#
loop_
_entity_poly.entity_id
_entity_poly.type
_entity_poly.pdbx_seq_one_letter_code
_entity_poly.pdbx_strand_id
1 'polypeptide(L)'
;EQSIHPIKFNMEERKLITLNINGLNTATKRRKIFHRLGKLQYNIICLQEVHIKKQHEYLLKQPKLGKLFAALIQTKKRGVALYIRDTITAKQIYADGGRN
;
A
#
# COMPACT_ATOMS: atom_id res chain seq x y z
N GLU A 1 39.30 -6.14 -33.52
CA GLU A 1 38.50 -5.31 -32.59
C GLU A 1 37.46 -6.20 -31.92
N GLN A 2 37.43 -6.27 -30.59
CA GLN A 2 36.34 -6.97 -29.89
C GLN A 2 35.12 -6.04 -29.88
N SER A 3 34.03 -6.48 -30.49
CA SER A 3 32.77 -5.73 -30.50
C SER A 3 32.18 -5.69 -29.08
N ILE A 4 32.15 -4.50 -28.49
CA ILE A 4 31.48 -4.26 -27.22
C ILE A 4 29.97 -4.29 -27.49
N HIS A 5 29.31 -5.40 -27.16
CA HIS A 5 27.86 -5.46 -27.19
C HIS A 5 27.29 -4.75 -25.96
N PRO A 6 26.34 -3.81 -26.13
CA PRO A 6 25.75 -3.12 -24.99
C PRO A 6 25.00 -4.10 -24.09
N ILE A 7 25.34 -4.09 -22.80
CA ILE A 7 24.60 -4.84 -21.78
C ILE A 7 23.20 -4.24 -21.69
N LYS A 8 22.19 -5.00 -22.14
CA LYS A 8 20.78 -4.63 -21.94
C LYS A 8 20.41 -4.87 -20.48
N PHE A 9 20.40 -3.81 -19.68
CA PHE A 9 19.75 -3.86 -18.37
C PHE A 9 18.24 -3.91 -18.57
N ASN A 10 17.62 -5.02 -18.15
CA ASN A 10 16.16 -5.11 -18.12
C ASN A 10 15.65 -4.37 -16.88
N MET A 11 15.42 -3.06 -17.01
CA MET A 11 14.86 -2.23 -15.94
C MET A 11 13.36 -2.47 -15.87
N GLU A 12 12.89 -3.13 -14.81
CA GLU A 12 11.45 -3.29 -14.60
C GLU A 12 10.84 -1.99 -14.06
N GLU A 13 9.91 -1.40 -14.82
CA GLU A 13 9.16 -0.23 -14.39
C GLU A 13 8.24 -0.60 -13.21
N ARG A 14 8.27 0.22 -12.15
CA ARG A 14 7.44 0.06 -10.96
C ARG A 14 6.48 1.22 -10.85
N LYS A 15 5.18 0.94 -10.89
CA LYS A 15 4.12 1.94 -10.74
C LYS A 15 3.78 2.11 -9.26
N LEU A 16 3.88 3.35 -8.79
CA LEU A 16 3.52 3.76 -7.44
C LEU A 16 2.36 4.74 -7.49
N ILE A 17 1.44 4.63 -6.52
CA ILE A 17 0.42 5.64 -6.29
C ILE A 17 0.36 6.02 -4.81
N THR A 18 0.15 7.31 -4.54
CA THR A 18 -0.11 7.84 -3.21
C THR A 18 -1.44 8.58 -3.20
N LEU A 19 -2.32 8.27 -2.24
CA LEU A 19 -3.66 8.85 -2.16
C LEU A 19 -4.03 9.15 -0.71
N ASN A 20 -4.35 10.40 -0.42
CA ASN A 20 -5.11 10.73 0.77
C ASN A 20 -6.57 10.30 0.54
N ILE A 21 -7.03 9.30 1.29
CA ILE A 21 -8.36 8.71 1.09
C ILE A 21 -9.43 9.43 1.92
N ASN A 22 -9.04 10.24 2.92
CA ASN A 22 -9.96 10.89 3.85
C ASN A 22 -11.01 9.90 4.40
N GLY A 23 -10.51 8.78 4.91
CA GLY A 23 -11.27 7.75 5.63
C GLY A 23 -11.82 6.60 4.81
N LEU A 24 -11.72 5.40 5.37
CA LEU A 24 -12.24 4.12 4.85
C LEU A 24 -13.28 3.47 5.79
N ASN A 25 -13.87 4.25 6.69
CA ASN A 25 -14.77 3.78 7.74
C ASN A 25 -16.03 3.12 7.18
N THR A 26 -16.63 3.70 6.14
CA THR A 26 -17.84 3.12 5.54
C THR A 26 -17.49 1.96 4.61
N ALA A 27 -18.23 0.86 4.74
CA ALA A 27 -18.03 -0.32 3.91
C ALA A 27 -18.16 -0.02 2.42
N THR A 28 -19.10 0.85 2.04
CA THR A 28 -19.34 1.27 0.65
C THR A 28 -18.13 1.98 0.04
N LYS A 29 -17.55 2.97 0.75
CA LYS A 29 -16.36 3.69 0.27
C LYS A 29 -15.18 2.74 0.13
N ARG A 30 -14.95 1.91 1.15
CA ARG A 30 -13.86 0.93 1.15
C ARG A 30 -13.95 -0.07 0.00
N ARG A 31 -15.14 -0.62 -0.27
CA ARG A 31 -15.38 -1.52 -1.42
C ARG A 31 -15.07 -0.82 -2.75
N LYS A 32 -15.56 0.41 -2.96
CA LYS A 32 -15.33 1.17 -4.20
C LYS A 32 -13.85 1.47 -4.42
N ILE A 33 -13.15 1.92 -3.38
CA ILE A 33 -11.72 2.24 -3.45
C ILE A 33 -10.90 0.99 -3.75
N PHE A 34 -11.09 -0.10 -3.00
CA PHE A 34 -10.34 -1.35 -3.23
C PHE A 34 -10.61 -1.94 -4.62
N HIS A 35 -11.86 -1.87 -5.10
CA HIS A 35 -12.19 -2.30 -6.46
C HIS A 35 -11.45 -1.48 -7.52
N ARG A 36 -11.43 -0.15 -7.38
CA ARG A 36 -10.72 0.73 -8.32
C ARG A 36 -9.21 0.51 -8.30
N LEU A 37 -8.61 0.42 -7.11
CA LEU A 37 -7.19 0.14 -6.94
C LEU A 37 -6.80 -1.23 -7.53
N GLY A 38 -7.66 -2.24 -7.38
CA GLY A 38 -7.44 -3.58 -7.95
C GLY A 38 -7.42 -3.57 -9.49
N LYS A 39 -8.19 -2.69 -10.12
CA LYS A 39 -8.18 -2.51 -11.59
C LYS A 39 -6.94 -1.79 -12.10
N LEU A 40 -6.40 -0.84 -11.34
CA LEU A 40 -5.27 0.00 -11.76
C LEU A 40 -3.91 -0.70 -11.67
N GLN A 41 -3.83 -1.83 -10.96
CA GLN A 41 -2.68 -2.73 -10.99
C GLN A 41 -1.33 -2.10 -10.60
N TYR A 42 -1.31 -1.10 -9.72
CA TYR A 42 -0.06 -0.54 -9.17
C TYR A 42 0.77 -1.59 -8.43
N ASN A 43 2.09 -1.40 -8.42
CA ASN A 43 3.02 -2.24 -7.67
C ASN A 43 3.11 -1.83 -6.19
N ILE A 44 2.98 -0.53 -5.93
CA ILE A 44 3.02 0.06 -4.60
C ILE A 44 1.85 1.05 -4.46
N ILE A 45 1.04 0.91 -3.41
CA ILE A 45 -0.12 1.76 -3.14
C ILE A 45 -0.01 2.32 -1.72
N CYS A 46 0.13 3.63 -1.60
CA CYS A 46 0.17 4.35 -0.33
C CYS A 46 -1.17 5.05 -0.07
N LEU A 47 -1.87 4.68 0.99
CA LEU A 47 -3.11 5.32 1.42
C LEU A 47 -2.88 6.10 2.72
N GLN A 48 -3.17 7.40 2.72
CA GLN A 48 -3.17 8.24 3.92
C GLN A 48 -4.59 8.50 4.44
N GLU A 49 -4.66 8.90 5.71
CA GLU A 49 -5.91 9.21 6.42
C GLU A 49 -6.94 8.08 6.32
N VAL A 50 -6.50 6.83 6.50
CA VAL A 50 -7.41 5.68 6.34
C VAL A 50 -8.54 5.66 7.38
N HIS A 51 -8.37 6.37 8.50
CA HIS A 51 -9.32 6.51 9.61
C HIS A 51 -9.77 5.18 10.27
N ILE A 52 -9.08 4.07 9.99
CA ILE A 52 -9.32 2.77 10.61
C ILE A 52 -8.53 2.66 11.92
N LYS A 53 -9.22 2.34 13.03
CA LYS A 53 -8.60 2.05 14.32
C LYS A 53 -7.77 0.76 14.26
N LYS A 54 -6.72 0.64 15.06
CA LYS A 54 -5.85 -0.55 15.09
C LYS A 54 -6.62 -1.86 15.31
N GLN A 55 -7.60 -1.87 16.21
CA GLN A 55 -8.50 -3.01 16.44
C GLN A 55 -9.31 -3.46 15.21
N HIS A 56 -9.43 -2.59 14.19
CA HIS A 56 -10.18 -2.85 12.95
C HIS A 56 -9.26 -2.96 11.72
N GLU A 57 -7.96 -3.20 11.91
CA GLU A 57 -6.98 -3.36 10.83
C GLU A 57 -7.39 -4.45 9.82
N TYR A 58 -8.11 -5.48 10.26
CA TYR A 58 -8.62 -6.54 9.39
C TYR A 58 -9.46 -6.01 8.22
N LEU A 59 -10.09 -4.83 8.37
CA LEU A 59 -10.84 -4.18 7.29
C LEU A 59 -9.95 -3.72 6.13
N LEU A 60 -8.65 -3.52 6.37
CA LEU A 60 -7.68 -3.13 5.36
C LEU A 60 -7.10 -4.33 4.60
N LYS A 61 -7.35 -5.58 5.03
CA LYS A 61 -6.82 -6.76 4.34
C LYS A 61 -7.45 -6.86 2.94
N GLN A 62 -6.62 -6.70 1.92
CA GLN A 62 -7.00 -6.88 0.52
C GLN A 62 -5.84 -7.54 -0.24
N PRO A 63 -5.80 -8.89 -0.28
CA PRO A 63 -4.71 -9.63 -0.92
C PRO A 63 -4.49 -9.27 -2.39
N LYS A 64 -5.54 -8.85 -3.12
CA LYS A 64 -5.44 -8.44 -4.53
C LYS A 64 -4.57 -7.19 -4.75
N LEU A 65 -4.35 -6.38 -3.71
CA LEU A 65 -3.48 -5.20 -3.77
C LEU A 65 -2.03 -5.52 -3.38
N GLY A 66 -1.78 -6.70 -2.81
CA GLY A 66 -0.49 -7.13 -2.29
C GLY A 66 -0.43 -7.19 -0.77
N LYS A 67 0.78 -7.36 -0.24
CA LYS A 67 1.08 -7.42 1.19
C LYS A 67 0.77 -6.07 1.85
N LEU A 68 -0.03 -6.12 2.91
CA LEU A 68 -0.40 -4.95 3.72
C LEU A 68 0.68 -4.63 4.75
N PHE A 69 1.04 -3.35 4.83
CA PHE A 69 1.80 -2.74 5.91
C PHE A 69 1.00 -1.55 6.43
N ALA A 70 0.67 -1.53 7.72
CA ALA A 70 -0.20 -0.49 8.27
C ALA A 70 0.38 0.10 9.56
N ALA A 71 0.39 1.43 9.63
CA ALA A 71 0.63 2.17 10.86
C ALA A 71 -0.66 2.92 11.21
N LEU A 72 -1.34 2.43 12.25
CA LEU A 72 -2.66 2.90 12.67
C LEU A 72 -2.57 3.42 14.11
N ILE A 73 -3.26 4.51 14.40
CA ILE A 73 -3.30 5.11 15.73
C ILE A 73 -4.63 4.74 16.40
N GLN A 74 -4.62 4.46 17.70
CA GLN A 74 -5.83 4.06 18.44
C GLN A 74 -6.81 5.23 18.68
N THR A 75 -6.28 6.42 18.94
CA THR A 75 -7.03 7.59 19.44
C THR A 75 -7.36 8.64 18.38
N LYS A 76 -6.50 8.83 17.37
CA LYS A 76 -6.68 9.86 16.33
C LYS A 76 -7.21 9.26 15.03
N LYS A 77 -8.00 10.03 14.27
CA LYS A 77 -8.39 9.74 12.87
C LYS A 77 -7.20 9.91 11.93
N ARG A 78 -6.11 9.19 12.17
CA ARG A 78 -4.87 9.24 11.39
C ARG A 78 -4.33 7.82 11.26
N GLY A 79 -3.79 7.51 10.09
CA GLY A 79 -3.23 6.20 9.81
C GLY A 79 -2.89 6.07 8.34
N VAL A 80 -1.90 5.23 8.06
CA VAL A 80 -1.43 4.92 6.71
C VAL A 80 -1.54 3.42 6.46
N ALA A 81 -1.88 3.06 5.23
CA ALA A 81 -1.87 1.69 4.74
C ALA A 81 -1.07 1.64 3.44
N LEU A 82 -0.10 0.75 3.39
CA LEU A 82 0.74 0.50 2.23
C LEU A 82 0.46 -0.91 1.73
N TYR A 83 0.17 -1.04 0.44
CA TYR A 83 0.10 -2.33 -0.24
C TYR A 83 1.27 -2.45 -1.20
N ILE A 84 2.01 -3.55 -1.09
CA ILE A 84 3.16 -3.85 -1.95
C ILE A 84 2.91 -5.20 -2.61
N ARG A 85 2.96 -5.26 -3.95
CA ARG A 85 2.82 -6.52 -4.69
C ARG A 85 3.89 -7.51 -4.28
N ASP A 86 3.54 -8.79 -4.28
CA ASP A 86 4.44 -9.87 -3.85
C ASP A 86 5.67 -10.06 -4.78
N THR A 87 5.64 -9.48 -5.98
CA THR A 87 6.81 -9.38 -6.86
C THR A 87 7.90 -8.44 -6.31
N ILE A 88 7.61 -7.69 -5.25
CA ILE A 88 8.56 -6.84 -4.53
C ILE A 88 8.79 -7.46 -3.15
N THR A 89 10.02 -7.89 -2.90
CA THR A 89 10.40 -8.33 -1.55
C THR A 89 10.42 -7.13 -0.61
N ALA A 90 9.52 -7.12 0.36
CA ALA A 90 9.39 -6.05 1.35
C ALA A 90 9.29 -6.59 2.78
N LYS A 91 10.05 -5.96 3.68
CA LYS A 91 10.10 -6.26 5.11
C LYS A 91 9.80 -4.99 5.91
N GLN A 92 8.90 -5.09 6.88
CA GLN A 92 8.69 -4.04 7.86
C GLN A 92 9.83 -4.10 8.88
N ILE A 93 10.65 -3.06 8.94
CA ILE A 93 11.73 -2.93 9.94
C ILE A 93 11.29 -2.13 11.16
N TYR A 94 10.33 -1.23 10.97
CA TYR A 94 9.77 -0.38 12.01
C TYR A 94 8.34 0.04 11.61
N ALA A 95 7.45 0.17 12.60
CA ALA A 95 6.20 0.89 12.46
C ALA A 95 5.96 1.62 13.78
N ASP A 96 5.60 2.89 13.69
CA ASP A 96 5.19 3.65 14.87
C ASP A 96 3.89 3.04 15.42
N GLY A 97 3.96 2.55 16.65
CA GLY A 97 2.85 1.92 17.35
C GLY A 97 1.79 2.90 17.84
N GLY A 98 1.99 4.21 17.62
CA GLY A 98 1.06 5.25 18.06
C GLY A 98 0.86 5.18 19.56
N ARG A 99 1.86 5.60 20.35
CA ARG A 99 1.66 5.79 21.78
C ARG A 99 0.54 6.82 21.98
N ASN A 100 -0.41 6.47 22.87
CA ASN A 100 -1.51 7.35 23.28
C ASN A 100 -0.97 8.70 23.76
#